data_AF-A0A1Q3AAW7-F1
#
_entry.id   AF-A0A1Q3AAW7-F1
#
_cell.length_a   1.000
_cell.length_b   1.000
_cell.length_c   1.000
_cell.angle_alpha   90.00
_cell.angle_beta   90.00
_cell.angle_gamma   90.00
#
_symmetry.space_group_name_H-M   'P 1'
#
loop_
_entity.id
_entity.type
_entity.pdbx_description
1 polymer ?
#
loop_
_entity_poly.entity_id
_entity_poly.type
_entity_poly.pdbx_seq_one_letter_code
_entity_poly.pdbx_strand_id
1 'polypeptide(L)'
;MLNRNRFKKLVQYKKQEDDGPDDLGGKQAQQNTLFPKGRSYKVYWRHIVIWLCFWLMLINYYERMVVKRVIKRCNWNRWENWPQGAQPHRIGLFADPQIMDTYAYPNNTWITYHLTKIVVDNYHRRNWKFVQYYLDPDTNIFLGDLFDGGRDANDKDWMDEYRRFNTLFPKIPSKKTIMSIPGNHDIGFGDDIKEDARKRFTAYYGESNNYLDIANHTIILLDTMSLSDHKNPKIKSIAQTFMDEFAQSYHPLPRILLSHVPLWRDPNQLPCRGPGRESKKPFPIERGKQYQTVIDGYITPEVLGKIQPEVIFCGDDHDYCHITQTYDVNGVVKTAEEYTVKSCAMNMGVRRPAIQLLSLNNPDATGPALDKGTWQTEMCYLPDPMLPVFLYSFFGFLTAMWFLYMHYFPVSFNKNIASRMGKATTETISSLPLPVSSSHGHGLLRTRYHVDEKPNYPFKNFLVNFAIMTLSVFSIFFYFLTVI
;
A
#
# COMPACT_ATOMS: atom_id res chain seq x y z
N MET A 1 -26.74 35.00 49.40
CA MET A 1 -26.84 34.97 50.86
C MET A 1 -27.66 33.74 51.28
N LEU A 2 -27.11 32.93 52.20
CA LEU A 2 -27.76 32.35 53.40
C LEU A 2 -29.25 31.96 53.27
N ASN A 3 -29.78 30.84 53.77
CA ASN A 3 -29.31 29.73 54.59
C ASN A 3 -30.56 28.84 54.83
N ARG A 4 -30.35 27.54 54.99
CA ARG A 4 -30.94 26.66 56.04
C ARG A 4 -32.45 26.64 56.36
N ASN A 5 -32.90 25.37 56.46
CA ASN A 5 -33.65 24.77 57.59
C ASN A 5 -35.17 25.04 57.67
N ARG A 6 -36.06 24.16 58.17
CA ARG A 6 -36.07 22.78 58.72
C ARG A 6 -37.53 22.55 59.23
N PHE A 7 -37.89 21.28 59.51
CA PHE A 7 -39.09 20.81 60.24
C PHE A 7 -40.42 20.78 59.45
N LYS A 8 -41.35 19.83 59.63
CA LYS A 8 -41.66 18.95 60.77
C LYS A 8 -42.51 17.74 60.30
N LYS A 9 -42.31 16.59 60.97
CA LYS A 9 -43.16 15.39 60.96
C LYS A 9 -44.62 15.68 61.34
N LEU A 10 -45.55 14.95 60.74
CA LEU A 10 -46.77 14.48 61.41
C LEU A 10 -46.97 13.00 61.11
N VAL A 11 -47.05 12.23 62.20
CA VAL A 11 -47.31 10.80 62.29
C VAL A 11 -48.82 10.63 62.40
N GLN A 12 -49.41 9.64 61.72
CA GLN A 12 -50.75 9.15 62.04
C GLN A 12 -50.69 7.66 62.39
N TYR A 13 -51.34 7.35 63.50
CA TYR A 13 -51.31 6.11 64.28
C TYR A 13 -52.66 5.39 64.09
N LYS A 14 -52.67 4.08 63.85
CA LYS A 14 -53.74 3.09 64.14
C LYS A 14 -53.31 1.74 63.55
N LYS A 15 -53.52 0.57 64.13
CA LYS A 15 -54.10 0.10 65.40
C LYS A 15 -53.50 -1.30 65.61
N GLN A 16 -53.18 -1.64 66.85
CA GLN A 16 -52.66 -2.93 67.30
C GLN A 16 -53.83 -3.82 67.76
N GLU A 17 -53.78 -5.12 67.48
CA GLU A 17 -54.47 -6.19 68.22
C GLU A 17 -53.62 -7.47 68.07
N ASP A 18 -53.38 -8.11 69.23
CA ASP A 18 -52.46 -9.22 69.52
C ASP A 18 -53.02 -10.60 69.16
N ASP A 19 -52.13 -11.56 68.87
CA ASP A 19 -51.99 -12.85 69.59
C ASP A 19 -50.87 -13.71 68.96
N GLY A 20 -49.97 -14.27 69.79
CA GLY A 20 -48.78 -15.07 69.40
C GLY A 20 -49.05 -16.54 69.04
N PRO A 21 -48.06 -17.46 69.04
CA PRO A 21 -46.67 -17.33 69.50
C PRO A 21 -45.59 -17.74 68.48
N ASP A 22 -44.36 -17.39 68.87
CA ASP A 22 -43.02 -17.69 68.35
C ASP A 22 -42.86 -18.95 67.47
N ASP A 23 -42.31 -18.75 66.26
CA ASP A 23 -41.47 -19.76 65.62
C ASP A 23 -40.23 -19.12 64.96
N LEU A 24 -39.10 -19.76 65.21
CA LEU A 24 -37.73 -19.34 64.90
C LEU A 24 -37.44 -19.52 63.41
N GLY A 25 -37.12 -18.44 62.70
CA GLY A 25 -36.70 -18.55 61.29
C GLY A 25 -36.00 -17.30 60.76
N GLY A 26 -34.66 -17.32 60.77
CA GLY A 26 -33.82 -16.22 60.29
C GLY A 26 -34.08 -15.86 58.82
N LYS A 27 -34.53 -14.63 58.57
CA LYS A 27 -34.59 -14.04 57.23
C LYS A 27 -33.23 -13.40 56.89
N GLN A 28 -32.49 -14.07 56.02
CA GLN A 28 -31.36 -13.47 55.31
C GLN A 28 -31.85 -12.27 54.48
N ALA A 29 -31.15 -11.16 54.64
CA ALA A 29 -31.34 -9.94 53.89
C ALA A 29 -31.14 -10.19 52.38
N GLN A 30 -32.21 -9.99 51.62
CA GLN A 30 -32.22 -10.02 50.17
C GLN A 30 -31.59 -8.72 49.64
N GLN A 31 -30.27 -8.73 49.43
CA GLN A 31 -29.58 -7.69 48.66
C GLN A 31 -29.95 -7.85 47.17
N ASN A 32 -30.79 -6.93 46.69
CA ASN A 32 -31.05 -6.72 45.27
C ASN A 32 -29.76 -6.36 44.53
N THR A 33 -29.14 -7.33 43.86
CA THR A 33 -28.08 -7.08 42.89
C THR A 33 -28.70 -6.61 41.58
N LEU A 34 -28.48 -5.33 41.24
CA LEU A 34 -28.91 -4.65 40.01
C LEU A 34 -28.10 -5.06 38.77
N PHE A 35 -27.73 -6.35 38.65
CA PHE A 35 -27.07 -6.92 37.47
C PHE A 35 -27.63 -8.32 37.21
N PRO A 36 -28.08 -8.64 35.99
CA PRO A 36 -28.59 -9.97 35.68
C PRO A 36 -27.49 -11.01 35.92
N LYS A 37 -27.70 -11.89 36.90
CA LYS A 37 -26.89 -13.10 37.07
C LYS A 37 -27.16 -14.05 35.90
N GLY A 38 -26.12 -14.33 35.11
CA GLY A 38 -26.09 -15.46 34.19
C GLY A 38 -25.50 -15.15 32.81
N ARG A 39 -24.18 -14.92 32.71
CA ARG A 39 -23.52 -15.13 31.40
C ARG A 39 -23.56 -16.63 31.12
N SER A 40 -24.40 -17.04 30.17
CA SER A 40 -24.53 -18.43 29.69
C SER A 40 -23.29 -18.94 28.92
N TYR A 41 -22.20 -18.17 28.90
CA TYR A 41 -20.99 -18.47 28.12
C TYR A 41 -19.72 -18.11 28.89
N LYS A 42 -18.64 -18.87 28.66
CA LYS A 42 -17.33 -18.67 29.28
C LYS A 42 -16.32 -18.14 28.27
N VAL A 43 -15.59 -17.09 28.64
CA VAL A 43 -14.55 -16.48 27.81
C VAL A 43 -13.17 -16.93 28.29
N TYR A 44 -12.36 -17.47 27.37
CA TYR A 44 -11.03 -18.00 27.63
C TYR A 44 -9.95 -16.98 27.30
N TRP A 45 -9.87 -15.92 28.11
CA TRP A 45 -9.00 -14.76 27.89
C TRP A 45 -7.53 -15.10 27.66
N ARG A 46 -6.97 -16.12 28.31
CA ARG A 46 -5.55 -16.49 28.12
C ARG A 46 -5.25 -16.96 26.71
N HIS A 47 -6.12 -17.80 26.14
CA HIS A 47 -5.97 -18.26 24.76
C HIS A 47 -6.15 -17.10 23.79
N ILE A 48 -7.14 -16.23 24.03
CA ILE A 48 -7.34 -15.00 23.25
C ILE A 48 -6.07 -14.12 23.29
N VAL A 49 -5.55 -13.80 24.48
CA VAL A 49 -4.35 -12.94 24.62
C VAL A 49 -3.12 -13.56 23.96
N ILE A 50 -2.89 -14.86 24.11
CA ILE A 50 -1.76 -15.55 23.46
C ILE A 50 -1.84 -15.43 21.94
N TRP A 51 -3.00 -15.74 21.36
CA TRP A 51 -3.19 -15.59 19.92
C TRP A 51 -3.09 -14.13 19.49
N LEU A 52 -3.59 -13.18 20.27
CA LEU A 52 -3.44 -11.75 19.98
C LEU A 52 -1.99 -11.30 19.99
N CYS A 53 -1.15 -11.81 20.89
CA CYS A 53 0.28 -11.55 20.87
C CYS A 53 0.93 -12.08 19.59
N PHE A 54 0.56 -13.29 19.14
CA PHE A 54 1.07 -13.83 17.88
C PHE A 54 0.59 -13.04 16.66
N TRP A 55 -0.68 -12.64 16.64
CA TRP A 55 -1.23 -11.77 15.59
C TRP A 55 -0.53 -10.42 15.54
N LEU A 56 -0.34 -9.78 16.70
CA LEU A 56 0.38 -8.51 16.79
C LEU A 56 1.81 -8.64 16.27
N MET A 57 2.51 -9.73 16.64
CA MET A 57 3.86 -10.01 16.16
C MET A 57 3.88 -10.23 14.64
N LEU A 58 2.95 -11.03 14.11
CA LEU A 58 2.85 -11.33 12.67
C LEU A 58 2.56 -10.06 11.86
N ILE A 59 1.55 -9.30 12.27
CA ILE A 59 1.16 -8.04 11.62
C ILE A 59 2.31 -7.03 11.73
N ASN A 60 2.90 -6.83 12.91
CA ASN A 60 4.05 -5.92 13.05
C ASN A 60 5.24 -6.34 12.18
N TYR A 61 5.51 -7.64 12.08
CA TYR A 61 6.60 -8.15 11.27
C TYR A 61 6.39 -7.83 9.79
N TYR A 62 5.20 -8.10 9.22
CA TYR A 62 4.94 -7.87 7.79
C TYR A 62 4.59 -6.43 7.44
N GLU A 63 3.82 -5.72 8.27
CA GLU A 63 3.42 -4.32 8.03
C GLU A 63 4.54 -3.31 8.35
N ARG A 64 5.61 -3.71 9.08
CA ARG A 64 6.69 -2.78 9.46
C ARG A 64 8.08 -3.33 9.19
N MET A 65 8.44 -4.48 9.77
CA MET A 65 9.82 -4.97 9.73
C MET A 65 10.24 -5.41 8.33
N VAL A 66 9.36 -6.11 7.61
CA VAL A 66 9.62 -6.53 6.22
C VAL A 66 9.70 -5.31 5.32
N VAL A 67 8.71 -4.41 5.37
CA VAL A 67 8.67 -3.20 4.54
C VAL A 67 9.93 -2.35 4.75
N LYS A 68 10.30 -2.08 6.01
CA LYS A 68 11.54 -1.38 6.36
C LYS A 68 12.77 -2.03 5.73
N ARG A 69 12.92 -3.35 5.88
CA ARG A 69 14.09 -4.08 5.38
C ARG A 69 14.17 -4.06 3.87
N VAL A 70 13.03 -4.20 3.19
CA VAL A 70 12.96 -4.16 1.72
C VAL A 70 13.36 -2.78 1.21
N ILE A 71 12.72 -1.71 1.69
CA ILE A 71 13.02 -0.34 1.23
C ILE A 71 14.48 0.06 1.54
N LYS A 72 15.01 -0.30 2.72
CA LYS A 72 16.41 0.01 3.08
C LYS A 72 17.45 -0.69 2.20
N ARG A 73 17.09 -1.75 1.46
CA ARG A 73 18.04 -2.39 0.52
C ARG A 73 18.38 -1.48 -0.65
N CYS A 74 17.47 -0.56 -0.99
CA CYS A 74 17.63 0.38 -2.09
C CYS A 74 18.29 1.70 -1.65
N ASN A 75 18.80 1.77 -0.41
CA ASN A 75 19.42 2.99 0.08
C ASN A 75 20.55 3.42 -0.87
N TRP A 76 20.52 4.69 -1.26
CA TRP A 76 21.37 5.32 -2.26
C TRP A 76 22.85 4.96 -2.13
N ASN A 77 23.39 4.95 -0.91
CA ASN A 77 24.81 4.66 -0.63
C ASN A 77 25.25 3.24 -1.00
N ARG A 78 24.34 2.35 -1.41
CA ARG A 78 24.65 0.96 -1.79
C ARG A 78 24.95 0.79 -3.26
N TRP A 79 24.53 1.74 -4.10
CA TRP A 79 24.61 1.62 -5.55
C TRP A 79 25.06 2.91 -6.23
N GLU A 80 24.85 4.08 -5.59
CA GLU A 80 25.44 5.33 -6.06
C GLU A 80 26.96 5.23 -6.03
N ASN A 81 27.58 5.52 -7.17
CA ASN A 81 29.01 5.56 -7.35
C ASN A 81 29.42 6.95 -7.82
N TRP A 82 29.35 7.92 -6.91
CA TRP A 82 29.76 9.30 -7.17
C TRP A 82 31.11 9.63 -6.50
N PRO A 83 31.89 10.58 -7.04
CA PRO A 83 33.11 11.05 -6.38
C PRO A 83 32.86 11.52 -4.95
N GLN A 84 33.88 11.43 -4.10
CA GLN A 84 33.79 11.85 -2.71
C GLN A 84 33.38 13.33 -2.59
N GLY A 85 32.37 13.62 -1.77
CA GLY A 85 31.84 14.97 -1.58
C GLY A 85 30.71 15.36 -2.53
N ALA A 86 30.38 14.53 -3.53
CA ALA A 86 29.21 14.75 -4.37
C ALA A 86 27.91 14.83 -3.56
N GLN A 87 27.02 15.72 -3.96
CA GLN A 87 25.68 15.88 -3.39
C GLN A 87 24.65 15.59 -4.50
N PRO A 88 24.40 14.30 -4.80
CA PRO A 88 23.47 13.95 -5.86
C PRO A 88 22.04 14.33 -5.47
N HIS A 89 21.27 14.79 -6.47
CA HIS A 89 19.84 15.00 -6.35
C HIS A 89 19.11 13.70 -6.67
N ARG A 90 18.21 13.27 -5.79
CA ARG A 90 17.62 11.94 -5.81
C ARG A 90 16.15 11.99 -6.17
N ILE A 91 15.75 11.15 -7.12
CA ILE A 91 14.40 11.12 -7.68
C ILE A 91 13.81 9.72 -7.52
N GLY A 92 12.59 9.64 -6.99
CA GLY A 92 11.77 8.43 -7.02
C GLY A 92 10.77 8.49 -8.19
N LEU A 93 10.82 7.50 -9.08
CA LEU A 93 9.90 7.34 -10.20
C LEU A 93 8.90 6.23 -9.90
N PHE A 94 7.60 6.54 -10.00
CA PHE A 94 6.49 5.65 -9.66
C PHE A 94 5.63 5.43 -10.91
N ALA A 95 5.65 4.23 -11.48
CA ALA A 95 4.82 3.87 -12.62
C ALA A 95 3.56 3.11 -12.17
N ASP A 96 2.48 3.32 -12.92
CA ASP A 96 1.23 2.57 -12.87
C ASP A 96 0.72 2.30 -11.43
N PRO A 97 0.53 3.34 -10.59
CA PRO A 97 -0.09 3.14 -9.28
C PRO A 97 -1.54 2.66 -9.39
N GLN A 98 -2.26 2.99 -10.48
CA GLN A 98 -3.58 2.49 -10.87
C GLN A 98 -4.49 2.18 -9.69
N ILE A 99 -4.89 3.23 -8.97
CA ILE A 99 -5.74 3.04 -7.79
C ILE A 99 -7.08 2.43 -8.23
N MET A 100 -7.42 1.30 -7.60
CA MET A 100 -8.59 0.49 -7.97
C MET A 100 -9.91 1.28 -7.87
N ASP A 101 -10.72 1.25 -8.92
CA ASP A 101 -12.07 1.84 -8.94
C ASP A 101 -13.15 0.85 -9.45
N THR A 102 -14.40 1.28 -9.44
CA THR A 102 -15.53 0.46 -9.88
C THR A 102 -15.67 0.35 -11.40
N TYR A 103 -15.02 1.24 -12.16
CA TYR A 103 -15.07 1.26 -13.62
C TYR A 103 -14.21 0.15 -14.22
N ALA A 104 -13.03 -0.08 -13.63
CA ALA A 104 -12.15 -1.18 -14.02
C ALA A 104 -12.63 -2.55 -13.52
N TYR A 105 -13.37 -2.60 -12.40
CA TYR A 105 -13.87 -3.84 -11.80
C TYR A 105 -15.40 -3.89 -11.60
N PRO A 106 -16.20 -3.74 -12.68
CA PRO A 106 -17.65 -3.61 -12.58
C PRO A 106 -18.36 -4.88 -12.09
N ASN A 107 -17.71 -6.04 -12.26
CA ASN A 107 -18.27 -7.35 -11.89
C ASN A 107 -17.97 -7.76 -10.44
N ASN A 108 -17.24 -6.93 -9.69
CA ASN A 108 -16.97 -7.22 -8.29
C ASN A 108 -18.22 -6.99 -7.43
N THR A 109 -18.52 -7.92 -6.52
CA THR A 109 -19.51 -7.66 -5.48
C THR A 109 -19.06 -6.46 -4.64
N TRP A 110 -20.01 -5.72 -4.07
CA TRP A 110 -19.68 -4.56 -3.24
C TRP A 110 -18.72 -4.95 -2.10
N ILE A 111 -18.90 -6.12 -1.47
CA ILE A 111 -18.05 -6.60 -0.37
C ILE A 111 -16.62 -6.83 -0.86
N THR A 112 -16.45 -7.57 -1.95
CA THR A 112 -15.12 -7.88 -2.49
C THR A 112 -14.40 -6.62 -2.96
N TYR A 113 -15.12 -5.69 -3.60
CA TYR A 113 -14.56 -4.40 -3.99
C TYR A 113 -14.03 -3.62 -2.77
N HIS A 114 -14.83 -3.46 -1.71
CA HIS A 114 -14.43 -2.68 -0.54
C HIS A 114 -13.24 -3.30 0.19
N LEU A 115 -13.23 -4.63 0.36
CA LEU A 115 -12.12 -5.33 1.00
C LEU A 115 -10.83 -5.22 0.18
N THR A 116 -10.89 -5.44 -1.14
CA THR A 116 -9.73 -5.31 -2.01
C THR A 116 -9.21 -3.88 -2.03
N LYS A 117 -10.09 -2.88 -2.12
CA LYS A 117 -9.73 -1.46 -2.05
C LYS A 117 -8.95 -1.12 -0.78
N ILE A 118 -9.39 -1.60 0.38
CA ILE A 118 -8.67 -1.39 1.66
C ILE A 118 -7.26 -1.99 1.62
N VAL A 119 -7.11 -3.20 1.09
CA VAL A 119 -5.81 -3.89 1.02
C VAL A 119 -4.85 -3.16 0.07
N VAL A 120 -5.31 -2.81 -1.13
CA VAL A 120 -4.53 -2.11 -2.16
C VAL A 120 -4.15 -0.70 -1.67
N ASP A 121 -5.09 0.05 -1.09
CA ASP A 121 -4.83 1.38 -0.55
C ASP A 121 -3.80 1.36 0.58
N ASN A 122 -3.88 0.36 1.47
CA ASN A 122 -2.88 0.19 2.52
C ASN A 122 -1.51 -0.11 1.94
N TYR A 123 -1.42 -0.95 0.91
CA TYR A 123 -0.16 -1.28 0.25
C TYR A 123 0.52 -0.03 -0.28
N HIS A 124 -0.21 0.81 -1.03
CA HIS A 124 0.29 2.08 -1.54
C HIS A 124 0.71 3.04 -0.42
N ARG A 125 -0.19 3.34 0.52
CA ARG A 125 0.06 4.29 1.61
C ARG A 125 1.30 3.91 2.42
N ARG A 126 1.40 2.63 2.79
CA ARG A 126 2.51 2.10 3.59
C ARG A 126 3.83 2.20 2.84
N ASN A 127 3.86 1.76 1.58
CA ASN A 127 5.09 1.78 0.78
C ASN A 127 5.52 3.22 0.49
N TRP A 128 4.60 4.11 0.12
CA TRP A 128 4.88 5.54 -0.04
C TRP A 128 5.53 6.12 1.23
N LYS A 129 4.90 5.93 2.40
CA LYS A 129 5.43 6.42 3.68
C LYS A 129 6.85 5.93 3.96
N PHE A 130 7.14 4.66 3.69
CA PHE A 130 8.45 4.07 3.95
C PHE A 130 9.51 4.53 2.94
N VAL A 131 9.14 4.69 1.66
CA VAL A 131 10.02 5.29 0.65
C VAL A 131 10.38 6.71 1.04
N GLN A 132 9.38 7.55 1.36
CA GLN A 132 9.63 8.93 1.77
C GLN A 132 10.45 9.03 3.06
N TYR A 133 10.30 8.09 4.00
CA TYR A 133 11.04 8.12 5.27
C TYR A 133 12.46 7.55 5.19
N TYR A 134 12.68 6.45 4.46
CA TYR A 134 13.97 5.73 4.46
C TYR A 134 14.86 6.02 3.25
N LEU A 135 14.24 6.37 2.12
CA LEU A 135 14.97 6.79 0.92
C LEU A 135 14.97 8.31 0.80
N ASP A 136 13.92 9.00 1.27
CA ASP A 136 13.91 10.46 1.35
C ASP A 136 14.25 11.16 0.01
N PRO A 137 13.66 10.76 -1.14
CA PRO A 137 14.00 11.36 -2.44
C PRO A 137 13.67 12.86 -2.45
N ASP A 138 14.46 13.69 -3.13
CA ASP A 138 14.25 15.13 -3.27
C ASP A 138 13.08 15.46 -4.23
N THR A 139 12.85 14.58 -5.20
CA THR A 139 11.75 14.70 -6.17
C THR A 139 11.03 13.36 -6.34
N ASN A 140 9.71 13.42 -6.46
CA ASN A 140 8.86 12.27 -6.78
C ASN A 140 8.17 12.51 -8.12
N ILE A 141 8.21 11.56 -9.04
CA ILE A 141 7.58 11.68 -10.35
C ILE A 141 6.73 10.43 -10.62
N PHE A 142 5.48 10.64 -11.03
CA PHE A 142 4.57 9.58 -11.45
C PHE A 142 4.55 9.49 -12.97
N LEU A 143 4.69 8.27 -13.51
CA LEU A 143 4.82 7.99 -14.94
C LEU A 143 3.50 7.53 -15.56
N GLY A 144 2.41 8.23 -15.25
CA GLY A 144 1.06 7.93 -15.78
C GLY A 144 0.32 6.82 -15.04
N ASP A 145 -0.90 6.59 -15.52
CA ASP A 145 -1.87 5.62 -15.01
C ASP A 145 -2.09 5.77 -13.50
N LEU A 146 -2.48 7.00 -13.13
CA LEU A 146 -2.79 7.32 -11.75
C LEU A 146 -4.05 6.57 -11.27
N PHE A 147 -5.01 6.43 -12.18
CA PHE A 147 -6.29 5.77 -11.98
C PHE A 147 -6.44 4.57 -12.92
N ASP A 148 -7.21 3.55 -12.50
CA ASP A 148 -7.50 2.38 -13.33
C ASP A 148 -8.67 2.61 -14.31
N GLY A 149 -9.58 3.55 -14.00
CA GLY A 149 -10.74 3.90 -14.83
C GLY A 149 -10.91 5.41 -15.00
N GLY A 150 -9.84 6.20 -14.86
CA GLY A 150 -9.88 7.67 -14.84
C GLY A 150 -10.53 8.31 -16.06
N ARG A 151 -10.29 7.74 -17.25
CA ARG A 151 -10.87 8.18 -18.53
C ARG A 151 -12.38 7.91 -18.63
N ASP A 152 -12.87 6.90 -17.91
CA ASP A 152 -14.27 6.47 -17.95
C ASP A 152 -15.11 7.08 -16.82
N ALA A 153 -14.46 7.58 -15.78
CA ALA A 153 -15.11 8.22 -14.65
C ALA A 153 -15.83 9.53 -15.02
N ASN A 154 -17.04 9.70 -14.50
CA ASN A 154 -17.73 11.00 -14.47
C ASN A 154 -17.01 11.97 -13.51
N ASP A 155 -17.30 13.27 -13.60
CA ASP A 155 -16.61 14.30 -12.82
C ASP A 155 -16.66 14.07 -11.30
N LYS A 156 -17.80 13.60 -10.77
CA LYS A 156 -17.95 13.38 -9.33
C LYS A 156 -17.04 12.24 -8.87
N ASP A 157 -17.12 11.10 -9.54
CA ASP A 157 -16.34 9.92 -9.17
C ASP A 157 -14.84 10.16 -9.39
N TRP A 158 -14.49 10.85 -10.48
CA TRP A 158 -13.11 11.26 -10.74
C TRP A 158 -12.58 12.18 -9.63
N MET A 159 -13.38 13.13 -9.15
CA MET A 159 -12.98 14.01 -8.04
C MET A 159 -12.79 13.27 -6.72
N ASP A 160 -13.60 12.23 -6.46
CA ASP A 160 -13.43 11.39 -5.28
C ASP A 160 -12.15 10.55 -5.37
N GLU A 161 -11.86 9.99 -6.55
CA GLU A 161 -10.61 9.27 -6.81
C GLU A 161 -9.38 10.20 -6.78
N TYR A 162 -9.47 11.42 -7.30
CA TYR A 162 -8.42 12.45 -7.17
C TYR A 162 -8.09 12.76 -5.70
N ARG A 163 -9.11 12.96 -4.85
CA ARG A 163 -8.89 13.19 -3.41
C ARG A 163 -8.28 11.97 -2.73
N ARG A 164 -8.73 10.77 -3.08
CA ARG A 164 -8.16 9.51 -2.58
C ARG A 164 -6.71 9.36 -3.00
N PHE A 165 -6.37 9.58 -4.26
CA PHE A 165 -5.01 9.51 -4.78
C PHE A 165 -4.05 10.41 -3.99
N ASN A 166 -4.43 11.68 -3.79
CA ASN A 166 -3.64 12.64 -3.01
C ASN A 166 -3.58 12.30 -1.50
N THR A 167 -4.50 11.49 -0.98
CA THR A 167 -4.44 10.97 0.38
C THR A 167 -3.51 9.76 0.50
N LEU A 168 -3.41 8.94 -0.56
CA LEU A 168 -2.50 7.80 -0.63
C LEU A 168 -1.05 8.23 -0.87
N PHE A 169 -0.87 9.26 -1.71
CA PHE A 169 0.43 9.81 -2.10
C PHE A 169 0.50 11.31 -1.76
N PRO A 170 0.45 11.69 -0.48
CA PRO A 170 0.50 13.10 -0.10
C PRO A 170 1.83 13.72 -0.52
N LYS A 171 1.75 14.93 -1.10
CA LYS A 171 2.92 15.74 -1.43
C LYS A 171 3.70 16.05 -0.15
N ILE A 172 5.01 15.85 -0.18
CA ILE A 172 5.88 16.07 0.97
C ILE A 172 6.34 17.54 0.97
N PRO A 173 6.23 18.28 2.08
CA PRO A 173 6.70 19.65 2.18
C PRO A 173 8.16 19.79 1.74
N SER A 174 8.47 20.87 1.02
CA SER A 174 9.80 21.19 0.51
C SER A 174 10.38 20.20 -0.51
N LYS A 175 9.58 19.23 -0.98
CA LYS A 175 9.95 18.30 -2.06
C LYS A 175 9.11 18.56 -3.29
N LYS A 176 9.69 18.29 -4.47
CA LYS A 176 8.97 18.40 -5.73
C LYS A 176 8.19 17.11 -5.98
N THR A 177 6.93 17.24 -6.40
CA THR A 177 6.09 16.10 -6.80
C THR A 177 5.42 16.40 -8.13
N ILE A 178 5.69 15.57 -9.14
CA ILE A 178 5.19 15.70 -10.51
C ILE A 178 4.23 14.52 -10.76
N MET A 179 3.01 14.83 -11.15
CA MET A 179 1.93 13.87 -11.43
C MET A 179 1.23 14.19 -12.76
N SER A 180 1.81 15.07 -13.59
CA SER A 180 1.18 15.59 -14.80
C SER A 180 1.40 14.74 -16.04
N ILE A 181 2.17 13.65 -15.96
CA ILE A 181 2.27 12.65 -17.02
C ILE A 181 1.00 11.79 -16.93
N PRO A 182 0.10 11.82 -17.91
CA PRO A 182 -1.07 10.96 -17.94
C PRO A 182 -0.67 9.57 -18.45
N GLY A 183 -1.44 8.55 -18.10
CA GLY A 183 -1.43 7.29 -18.82
C GLY A 183 -2.70 7.02 -19.61
N ASN A 184 -2.75 5.87 -20.29
CA ASN A 184 -3.88 5.54 -21.16
C ASN A 184 -5.15 5.26 -20.35
N HIS A 185 -5.05 4.85 -19.08
CA HIS A 185 -6.19 4.75 -18.15
C HIS A 185 -6.67 6.10 -17.63
N ASP A 186 -5.84 7.13 -17.69
CA ASP A 186 -6.21 8.49 -17.29
C ASP A 186 -6.96 9.24 -18.40
N ILE A 187 -6.51 9.14 -19.66
CA ILE A 187 -7.02 9.98 -20.77
C ILE A 187 -7.43 9.22 -22.04
N GLY A 188 -7.15 7.92 -22.15
CA GLY A 188 -7.29 7.14 -23.40
C GLY A 188 -6.00 7.14 -24.23
N PHE A 189 -6.06 6.58 -25.43
CA PHE A 189 -4.88 6.42 -26.30
C PHE A 189 -5.21 6.74 -27.76
N GLY A 190 -4.31 7.50 -28.42
CA GLY A 190 -4.38 7.84 -29.84
C GLY A 190 -5.75 8.35 -30.28
N ASP A 191 -6.29 7.78 -31.36
CA ASP A 191 -7.60 8.12 -31.94
C ASP A 191 -8.80 8.07 -30.96
N ASP A 192 -8.64 7.40 -29.82
CA ASP A 192 -9.70 7.20 -28.84
C ASP A 192 -9.42 7.97 -27.52
N ILE A 193 -8.55 8.99 -27.56
CA ILE A 193 -8.39 9.91 -26.43
C ILE A 193 -9.71 10.61 -26.11
N LYS A 194 -10.02 10.67 -24.82
CA LYS A 194 -11.19 11.38 -24.32
C LYS A 194 -10.81 12.81 -23.96
N GLU A 195 -11.21 13.76 -24.81
CA GLU A 195 -10.90 15.18 -24.62
C GLU A 195 -11.26 15.71 -23.23
N ASP A 196 -12.43 15.35 -22.71
CA ASP A 196 -12.88 15.85 -21.40
C ASP A 196 -12.04 15.26 -20.27
N ALA A 197 -11.68 13.99 -20.35
CA ALA A 197 -10.77 13.36 -19.40
C ALA A 197 -9.38 14.01 -19.43
N ARG A 198 -8.85 14.29 -20.63
CA ARG A 198 -7.57 14.98 -20.82
C ARG A 198 -7.59 16.41 -20.27
N LYS A 199 -8.63 17.19 -20.59
CA LYS A 199 -8.81 18.56 -20.08
C LYS A 199 -8.91 18.57 -18.55
N ARG A 200 -9.69 17.64 -17.99
CA ARG A 200 -9.83 17.47 -16.54
C ARG A 200 -8.50 17.07 -15.89
N PHE A 201 -7.80 16.08 -16.44
CA PHE A 201 -6.49 15.65 -15.93
C PHE A 201 -5.50 16.83 -15.90
N THR A 202 -5.38 17.55 -17.01
CA THR A 202 -4.49 18.71 -17.16
C THR A 202 -4.82 19.81 -16.15
N ALA A 203 -6.11 20.11 -15.95
CA ALA A 203 -6.56 21.14 -15.01
C ALA A 203 -6.17 20.87 -13.55
N TYR A 204 -6.06 19.60 -13.14
CA TYR A 204 -5.79 19.23 -11.75
C TYR A 204 -4.35 18.78 -11.48
N TYR A 205 -3.68 18.18 -12.47
CA TYR A 205 -2.31 17.68 -12.32
C TYR A 205 -1.26 18.56 -13.02
N GLY A 206 -1.68 19.41 -13.96
CA GLY A 206 -0.81 20.32 -14.72
C GLY A 206 -0.56 19.83 -16.15
N GLU A 207 0.21 20.62 -16.91
CA GLU A 207 0.53 20.34 -18.31
C GLU A 207 1.33 19.03 -18.48
N SER A 208 0.84 18.19 -19.39
CA SER A 208 1.45 16.90 -19.73
C SER A 208 2.64 16.99 -20.67
N ASN A 209 2.78 18.13 -21.37
CA ASN A 209 3.90 18.44 -22.25
C ASN A 209 4.63 19.64 -21.66
N ASN A 210 5.75 19.38 -20.99
CA ASN A 210 6.49 20.42 -20.27
C ASN A 210 7.96 19.99 -20.09
N TYR A 211 8.84 20.92 -19.77
CA TYR A 211 10.18 20.59 -19.31
C TYR A 211 10.57 21.43 -18.09
N LEU A 212 11.52 20.92 -17.31
CA LEU A 212 12.04 21.59 -16.14
C LEU A 212 13.48 21.20 -15.89
N ASP A 213 14.28 22.16 -15.45
CA ASP A 213 15.66 21.90 -15.06
C ASP A 213 15.71 21.48 -13.58
N ILE A 214 16.22 20.28 -13.33
CA ILE A 214 16.45 19.72 -11.99
C ILE A 214 17.90 19.25 -11.92
N ALA A 215 18.64 19.75 -10.93
CA ALA A 215 20.03 19.33 -10.67
C ALA A 215 20.92 19.34 -11.93
N ASN A 216 20.81 20.42 -12.72
CA ASN A 216 21.50 20.61 -13.99
C ASN A 216 21.23 19.50 -15.03
N HIS A 217 19.99 19.01 -15.06
CA HIS A 217 19.44 18.15 -16.10
C HIS A 217 18.11 18.73 -16.56
N THR A 218 17.81 18.68 -17.85
CA THR A 218 16.49 19.02 -18.36
C THR A 218 15.63 17.77 -18.36
N ILE A 219 14.61 17.75 -17.49
CA ILE A 219 13.60 16.68 -17.43
C ILE A 219 12.43 17.09 -18.33
N ILE A 220 12.10 16.25 -19.31
CA ILE A 220 11.03 16.47 -20.29
C ILE A 220 9.87 15.53 -19.99
N LEU A 221 8.67 16.08 -19.86
CA LEU A 221 7.41 15.35 -19.78
C LEU A 221 6.74 15.40 -21.15
N LEU A 222 6.35 14.25 -21.69
CA LEU A 222 5.76 14.17 -23.02
C LEU A 222 4.53 13.26 -23.04
N ASP A 223 3.40 13.82 -23.49
CA ASP A 223 2.18 13.09 -23.77
C ASP A 223 2.28 12.41 -25.14
N THR A 224 2.96 11.26 -25.15
CA THR A 224 3.18 10.48 -26.37
C THR A 224 1.91 9.80 -26.87
N MET A 225 0.89 9.62 -26.03
CA MET A 225 -0.39 9.03 -26.43
C MET A 225 -1.18 10.00 -27.31
N SER A 226 -1.18 11.29 -26.96
CA SER A 226 -1.78 12.35 -27.81
C SER A 226 -1.07 12.48 -29.15
N LEU A 227 0.23 12.21 -29.24
CA LEU A 227 0.96 12.20 -30.51
C LEU A 227 0.48 11.08 -31.47
N SER A 228 -0.04 9.98 -30.90
CA SER A 228 -0.62 8.85 -31.63
C SER A 228 -2.06 9.07 -32.09
N ASP A 229 -2.63 10.27 -31.96
CA ASP A 229 -3.97 10.59 -32.49
C ASP A 229 -3.90 10.98 -33.97
N HIS A 230 -4.51 10.15 -34.82
CA HIS A 230 -4.57 10.34 -36.27
C HIS A 230 -5.85 11.04 -36.72
N LYS A 231 -6.88 11.07 -35.87
CA LYS A 231 -8.22 11.60 -36.21
C LYS A 231 -8.38 13.06 -35.79
N ASN A 232 -7.83 13.45 -34.65
CA ASN A 232 -8.00 14.78 -34.09
C ASN A 232 -6.67 15.56 -34.10
N PRO A 233 -6.43 16.39 -35.14
CA PRO A 233 -5.20 17.16 -35.23
C PRO A 233 -5.04 18.16 -34.08
N LYS A 234 -6.13 18.58 -33.41
CA LYS A 234 -6.04 19.48 -32.26
C LYS A 234 -5.45 18.82 -31.02
N ILE A 235 -5.64 17.51 -30.83
CA ILE A 235 -5.05 16.76 -29.71
C ILE A 235 -3.56 16.55 -30.00
N LYS A 236 -3.25 16.00 -31.18
CA LYS A 236 -1.88 15.75 -31.62
C LYS A 236 -1.00 17.00 -31.65
N SER A 237 -1.53 18.11 -32.17
CA SER A 237 -0.76 19.36 -32.33
C SER A 237 -0.25 19.94 -31.02
N ILE A 238 -0.87 19.65 -29.88
CA ILE A 238 -0.41 20.18 -28.59
C ILE A 238 0.98 19.62 -28.24
N ALA A 239 1.12 18.30 -28.26
CA ALA A 239 2.41 17.65 -28.00
C ALA A 239 3.41 17.91 -29.14
N GLN A 240 2.94 17.97 -30.39
CA GLN A 240 3.80 18.22 -31.55
C GLN A 240 4.41 19.64 -31.52
N THR A 241 3.59 20.66 -31.23
CA THR A 241 4.04 22.05 -31.08
C THR A 241 5.05 22.18 -29.95
N PHE A 242 4.80 21.55 -28.81
CA PHE A 242 5.76 21.52 -27.71
C PHE A 242 7.11 20.94 -28.14
N MET A 243 7.12 19.80 -28.85
CA MET A 243 8.38 19.21 -29.34
C MET A 243 9.09 20.10 -30.36
N ASP A 244 8.34 20.76 -31.25
CA ASP A 244 8.88 21.70 -32.24
C ASP A 244 9.53 22.91 -31.57
N GLU A 245 8.85 23.52 -30.61
CA GLU A 245 9.36 24.66 -29.84
C GLU A 245 10.57 24.28 -28.98
N PHE A 246 10.54 23.09 -28.35
CA PHE A 246 11.66 22.55 -27.58
C PHE A 246 12.88 22.32 -28.48
N ALA A 247 12.70 21.73 -29.66
CA ALA A 247 13.79 21.47 -30.60
C ALA A 247 14.42 22.76 -31.16
N GLN A 248 13.65 23.84 -31.28
CA GLN A 248 14.13 25.16 -31.71
C GLN A 248 14.84 25.93 -30.59
N SER A 249 14.62 25.54 -29.33
CA SER A 249 15.16 26.20 -28.15
C SER A 249 16.54 25.64 -27.76
N TYR A 250 17.37 26.47 -27.13
CA TYR A 250 18.70 26.05 -26.68
C TYR A 250 18.62 25.36 -25.31
N HIS A 251 18.86 24.04 -25.30
CA HIS A 251 18.91 23.22 -24.08
C HIS A 251 20.31 22.61 -23.92
N PRO A 252 21.21 23.26 -23.15
CA PRO A 252 22.60 22.83 -23.02
C PRO A 252 22.78 21.63 -22.10
N LEU A 253 21.82 21.33 -21.21
CA LEU A 253 21.95 20.31 -20.17
C LEU A 253 21.63 18.90 -20.71
N PRO A 254 22.12 17.83 -20.05
CA PRO A 254 21.68 16.46 -20.30
C PRO A 254 20.15 16.34 -20.18
N ARG A 255 19.56 15.56 -21.09
CA ARG A 255 18.10 15.49 -21.26
C ARG A 255 17.58 14.13 -20.84
N ILE A 256 16.53 14.13 -20.03
CA ILE A 256 15.85 12.93 -19.54
C ILE A 256 14.39 13.00 -19.98
N LEU A 257 13.96 12.06 -20.81
CA LEU A 257 12.58 12.01 -21.29
C LEU A 257 11.73 11.11 -20.38
N LEU A 258 10.57 11.62 -19.99
CA LEU A 258 9.56 10.88 -19.24
C LEU A 258 8.27 10.81 -20.07
N SER A 259 7.79 9.59 -20.30
CA SER A 259 6.51 9.32 -20.95
C SER A 259 5.78 8.22 -20.18
N HIS A 260 4.56 7.91 -20.59
CA HIS A 260 3.85 6.75 -20.05
C HIS A 260 4.04 5.52 -20.94
N VAL A 261 3.55 5.55 -22.18
CA VAL A 261 3.70 4.42 -23.11
C VAL A 261 5.14 4.36 -23.65
N PRO A 262 5.77 3.17 -23.69
CA PRO A 262 7.10 2.96 -24.25
C PRO A 262 7.23 3.42 -25.71
N LEU A 263 8.45 3.79 -26.11
CA LEU A 263 8.72 4.08 -27.51
C LEU A 263 8.68 2.79 -28.33
N TRP A 264 8.48 2.93 -29.64
CA TRP A 264 8.45 1.79 -30.53
C TRP A 264 9.79 1.05 -30.50
N ARG A 265 9.72 -0.29 -30.58
CA ARG A 265 10.87 -1.18 -30.75
C ARG A 265 10.49 -2.44 -31.52
N ASP A 266 11.46 -3.03 -32.22
CA ASP A 266 11.34 -4.39 -32.75
C ASP A 266 11.66 -5.40 -31.64
N PRO A 267 10.70 -6.22 -31.17
CA PRO A 267 10.94 -7.19 -30.10
C PRO A 267 11.91 -8.31 -30.50
N ASN A 268 12.27 -8.46 -31.79
CA ASN A 268 13.29 -9.41 -32.20
C ASN A 268 14.70 -8.84 -32.05
N GLN A 269 14.86 -7.52 -32.27
CA GLN A 269 16.15 -6.82 -32.16
C GLN A 269 16.41 -6.34 -30.74
N LEU A 270 15.36 -5.85 -30.07
CA LEU A 270 15.37 -5.32 -28.71
C LEU A 270 14.38 -6.13 -27.85
N PRO A 271 14.72 -7.38 -27.48
CA PRO A 271 13.75 -8.34 -26.96
C PRO A 271 13.30 -8.10 -25.53
N CYS A 272 13.72 -7.00 -24.89
CA CYS A 272 13.34 -6.65 -23.53
C CYS A 272 13.55 -7.81 -22.54
N ARG A 273 14.81 -8.22 -22.32
CA ARG A 273 15.16 -9.35 -21.45
C ARG A 273 16.13 -8.90 -20.38
N GLY A 274 15.98 -9.43 -19.17
CA GLY A 274 16.91 -9.13 -18.09
C GLY A 274 16.39 -9.61 -16.74
N PRO A 275 17.25 -9.59 -15.71
CA PRO A 275 16.90 -10.08 -14.37
C PRO A 275 15.75 -9.31 -13.71
N GLY A 276 15.47 -8.08 -14.15
CA GLY A 276 14.37 -7.27 -13.62
C GLY A 276 12.99 -7.65 -14.16
N ARG A 277 12.92 -8.27 -15.35
CA ARG A 277 11.65 -8.64 -16.02
C ARG A 277 11.15 -9.98 -15.50
N GLU A 278 9.87 -10.06 -15.14
CA GLU A 278 9.22 -11.30 -14.69
C GLU A 278 8.67 -12.14 -15.84
N SER A 279 8.13 -11.48 -16.87
CA SER A 279 7.62 -12.14 -18.06
C SER A 279 8.74 -12.83 -18.84
N LYS A 280 8.53 -14.10 -19.14
CA LYS A 280 9.42 -14.91 -20.00
C LYS A 280 9.01 -14.87 -21.47
N LYS A 281 7.86 -14.28 -21.77
CA LYS A 281 7.37 -14.15 -23.13
C LYS A 281 8.10 -13.00 -23.83
N PRO A 282 8.30 -13.06 -25.16
CA PRO A 282 8.74 -11.90 -25.92
C PRO A 282 7.83 -10.70 -25.65
N PHE A 283 8.40 -9.50 -25.72
CA PHE A 283 7.63 -8.28 -25.53
C PHE A 283 6.49 -8.20 -26.59
N PRO A 284 5.23 -8.05 -26.16
CA PRO A 284 4.09 -8.04 -27.07
C PRO A 284 4.00 -6.72 -27.83
N ILE A 285 3.74 -6.78 -29.13
CA ILE A 285 3.31 -5.62 -29.93
C ILE A 285 1.81 -5.79 -30.15
N GLU A 286 1.01 -5.16 -29.29
CA GLU A 286 -0.44 -5.31 -29.25
C GLU A 286 -1.13 -3.95 -29.39
N ARG A 287 -2.28 -3.96 -30.08
CA ARG A 287 -3.16 -2.80 -30.23
C ARG A 287 -4.59 -3.21 -29.87
N GLY A 288 -5.17 -2.50 -28.93
CA GLY A 288 -6.56 -2.63 -28.50
C GLY A 288 -7.31 -1.32 -28.62
N LYS A 289 -8.55 -1.31 -28.11
CA LYS A 289 -9.31 -0.07 -27.93
C LYS A 289 -8.68 0.74 -26.80
N GLN A 290 -8.28 1.99 -27.05
CA GLN A 290 -7.64 2.86 -26.05
C GLN A 290 -6.37 2.28 -25.39
N TYR A 291 -5.66 1.39 -26.07
CA TYR A 291 -4.46 0.73 -25.54
C TYR A 291 -3.52 0.29 -26.67
N GLN A 292 -2.23 0.52 -26.48
CA GLN A 292 -1.13 -0.04 -27.28
C GLN A 292 0.08 -0.24 -26.37
N THR A 293 0.86 -1.31 -26.58
CA THR A 293 2.05 -1.61 -25.77
C THR A 293 3.25 -0.71 -26.08
N VAL A 294 3.23 -0.03 -27.22
CA VAL A 294 4.21 0.96 -27.68
C VAL A 294 3.50 2.01 -28.50
N ILE A 295 4.09 3.20 -28.61
CA ILE A 295 3.58 4.22 -29.54
C ILE A 295 3.79 3.83 -31.00
N ASP A 296 3.15 4.56 -31.91
CA ASP A 296 3.31 4.30 -33.35
C ASP A 296 4.78 4.50 -33.80
N GLY A 297 5.28 3.58 -34.63
CA GLY A 297 6.70 3.50 -34.98
C GLY A 297 7.28 4.75 -35.64
N TYR A 298 6.47 5.48 -36.43
CA TYR A 298 6.94 6.71 -37.10
C TYR A 298 7.13 7.88 -36.13
N ILE A 299 6.53 7.85 -34.93
CA ILE A 299 6.63 8.91 -33.91
C ILE A 299 7.97 8.79 -33.16
N THR A 300 8.49 7.57 -32.98
CA THR A 300 9.71 7.33 -32.21
C THR A 300 10.93 8.08 -32.77
N PRO A 301 11.24 8.03 -34.08
CA PRO A 301 12.30 8.85 -34.67
C PRO A 301 12.09 10.36 -34.51
N GLU A 302 10.84 10.84 -34.59
CA GLU A 302 10.53 12.25 -34.40
C GLU A 302 10.84 12.70 -32.96
N VAL A 303 10.38 11.94 -31.96
CA VAL A 303 10.63 12.19 -30.55
C VAL A 303 12.13 12.17 -30.25
N LEU A 304 12.83 11.11 -30.67
CA LEU A 304 14.28 10.96 -30.42
C LEU A 304 15.09 12.05 -31.14
N GLY A 305 14.73 12.41 -32.37
CA GLY A 305 15.42 13.44 -33.16
C GLY A 305 15.25 14.85 -32.59
N LYS A 306 14.05 15.19 -32.10
CA LYS A 306 13.75 16.51 -31.53
C LYS A 306 14.25 16.65 -30.08
N ILE A 307 13.99 15.65 -29.24
CA ILE A 307 14.34 15.71 -27.82
C ILE A 307 15.81 15.36 -27.58
N GLN A 308 16.33 14.35 -28.28
CA GLN A 308 17.70 13.82 -28.11
C GLN A 308 18.06 13.51 -26.65
N PRO A 309 17.28 12.65 -25.95
CA PRO A 309 17.53 12.30 -24.55
C PRO A 309 18.74 11.37 -24.38
N GLU A 310 19.39 11.40 -23.22
CA GLU A 310 20.35 10.35 -22.82
C GLU A 310 19.64 9.12 -22.25
N VAL A 311 18.53 9.36 -21.53
CA VAL A 311 17.74 8.31 -20.89
C VAL A 311 16.24 8.63 -20.93
N ILE A 312 15.44 7.58 -21.07
CA ILE A 312 13.99 7.60 -21.17
C ILE A 312 13.43 6.70 -20.06
N PHE A 313 12.42 7.19 -19.33
CA PHE A 313 11.65 6.38 -18.38
C PHE A 313 10.16 6.38 -18.75
N CYS A 314 9.60 5.17 -18.89
CA CYS A 314 8.20 4.93 -19.24
C CYS A 314 7.53 3.93 -18.28
N GLY A 315 6.21 3.76 -18.35
CA GLY A 315 5.40 2.80 -17.60
C GLY A 315 4.66 1.82 -18.53
N ASP A 316 3.34 1.64 -18.33
CA ASP A 316 2.38 0.91 -19.18
C ASP A 316 2.55 -0.62 -19.27
N ASP A 317 3.75 -1.16 -19.53
CA ASP A 317 3.96 -2.63 -19.62
C ASP A 317 3.90 -3.32 -18.24
N HIS A 318 3.87 -2.53 -17.15
CA HIS A 318 3.88 -2.93 -15.73
C HIS A 318 5.09 -3.75 -15.28
N ASP A 319 5.84 -4.36 -16.20
CA ASP A 319 7.02 -5.16 -15.97
C ASP A 319 8.28 -4.40 -16.39
N TYR A 320 9.41 -4.75 -15.80
CA TYR A 320 10.65 -4.06 -16.06
C TYR A 320 11.14 -4.34 -17.49
N CYS A 321 11.63 -3.31 -18.14
CA CYS A 321 12.36 -3.41 -19.39
C CYS A 321 13.54 -2.47 -19.40
N HIS A 322 14.63 -2.89 -20.02
CA HIS A 322 15.76 -2.02 -20.32
C HIS A 322 16.27 -2.35 -21.73
N ILE A 323 16.32 -1.34 -22.58
CA ILE A 323 16.82 -1.41 -23.95
C ILE A 323 17.62 -0.14 -24.27
N THR A 324 18.43 -0.19 -25.33
CA THR A 324 19.11 0.99 -25.88
C THR A 324 18.49 1.32 -27.23
N GLN A 325 17.86 2.50 -27.33
CA GLN A 325 17.33 3.05 -28.57
C GLN A 325 18.47 3.67 -29.38
N THR A 326 18.57 3.36 -30.67
CA THR A 326 19.55 3.93 -31.59
C THR A 326 18.83 4.77 -32.64
N TYR A 327 19.28 6.00 -32.85
CA TYR A 327 18.63 6.95 -33.78
C TYR A 327 19.65 7.86 -34.45
N ASP A 328 19.31 8.39 -35.63
CA ASP A 328 20.16 9.32 -36.38
C ASP A 328 19.72 10.77 -36.17
N VAL A 329 20.68 11.65 -35.95
CA VAL A 329 20.47 13.10 -35.95
C VAL A 329 21.49 13.74 -36.89
N ASN A 330 21.02 14.17 -38.07
CA ASN A 330 21.85 14.83 -39.08
C ASN A 330 23.10 14.00 -39.48
N GLY A 331 22.94 12.68 -39.64
CA GLY A 331 24.03 11.77 -40.00
C GLY A 331 24.91 11.33 -38.82
N VAL A 332 24.57 11.75 -37.59
CA VAL A 332 25.25 11.31 -36.36
C VAL A 332 24.36 10.32 -35.64
N VAL A 333 24.84 9.08 -35.55
CA VAL A 333 24.19 8.02 -34.75
C VAL A 333 24.32 8.35 -33.27
N LYS A 334 23.18 8.42 -32.58
CA LYS A 334 23.05 8.61 -31.15
C LYS A 334 22.30 7.45 -30.51
N THR A 335 22.45 7.33 -29.20
CA THR A 335 21.79 6.30 -28.39
C THR A 335 21.11 6.92 -27.18
N ALA A 336 19.97 6.36 -26.79
CA ALA A 336 19.26 6.68 -25.56
C ALA A 336 18.91 5.39 -24.80
N GLU A 337 19.18 5.35 -23.50
CA GLU A 337 18.79 4.22 -22.66
C GLU A 337 17.30 4.34 -22.33
N GLU A 338 16.48 3.33 -22.61
CA GLU A 338 15.05 3.34 -22.29
C GLU A 338 14.72 2.28 -21.24
N TYR A 339 14.13 2.75 -20.14
CA TYR A 339 13.68 1.93 -19.02
C TYR A 339 12.16 1.96 -18.93
N THR A 340 11.53 0.81 -19.09
CA THR A 340 10.14 0.62 -18.67
C THR A 340 10.14 0.31 -17.17
N VAL A 341 9.66 1.28 -16.39
CA VAL A 341 9.58 1.22 -14.94
C VAL A 341 8.47 0.26 -14.55
N LYS A 342 8.79 -0.66 -13.66
CA LYS A 342 7.84 -1.64 -13.15
C LYS A 342 6.71 -0.94 -12.37
N SER A 343 5.49 -1.46 -12.48
CA SER A 343 4.36 -0.96 -11.71
C SER A 343 4.65 -1.02 -10.21
N CYS A 344 4.26 0.05 -9.51
CA CYS A 344 4.32 0.12 -8.05
C CYS A 344 3.05 -0.43 -7.37
N ALA A 345 2.03 -0.80 -8.16
CA ALA A 345 0.77 -1.36 -7.69
C ALA A 345 0.85 -2.88 -7.49
N MET A 346 0.01 -3.39 -6.59
CA MET A 346 -0.04 -4.82 -6.30
C MET A 346 -1.01 -5.62 -7.17
N ASN A 347 -1.86 -4.95 -7.95
CA ASN A 347 -2.95 -5.52 -8.73
C ASN A 347 -2.67 -5.58 -10.25
N MET A 348 -1.42 -5.37 -10.67
CA MET A 348 -1.05 -5.12 -12.08
C MET A 348 -0.31 -6.26 -12.78
N GLY A 349 -0.62 -7.50 -12.38
CA GLY A 349 -0.16 -8.71 -13.08
C GLY A 349 1.31 -9.10 -12.82
N VAL A 350 2.10 -8.23 -12.21
CA VAL A 350 3.47 -8.51 -11.76
C VAL A 350 3.49 -8.99 -10.31
N ARG A 351 4.36 -9.97 -9.98
CA ARG A 351 4.45 -10.55 -8.64
C ARG A 351 5.24 -9.67 -7.68
N ARG A 352 6.22 -8.91 -8.19
CA ARG A 352 7.15 -8.12 -7.36
C ARG A 352 7.14 -6.65 -7.78
N PRO A 353 6.16 -5.85 -7.34
CA PRO A 353 6.11 -4.42 -7.65
C PRO A 353 7.42 -3.72 -7.31
N ALA A 354 7.75 -2.66 -8.03
CA ALA A 354 8.97 -1.87 -7.79
C ALA A 354 8.76 -0.40 -8.11
N ILE A 355 9.76 0.42 -7.80
CA ILE A 355 9.90 1.80 -8.26
C ILE A 355 11.28 1.96 -8.88
N GLN A 356 11.49 2.98 -9.70
CA GLN A 356 12.83 3.29 -10.21
C GLN A 356 13.43 4.45 -9.42
N LEU A 357 14.67 4.32 -8.97
CA LEU A 357 15.41 5.35 -8.28
C LEU A 357 16.43 5.96 -9.24
N LEU A 358 16.44 7.28 -9.36
CA LEU A 358 17.32 8.03 -10.24
C LEU A 358 18.16 9.01 -9.40
N SER A 359 19.47 8.96 -9.56
CA SER A 359 20.45 9.81 -8.86
C SER A 359 21.13 10.69 -9.90
N LEU A 360 21.05 12.01 -9.72
CA LEU A 360 21.56 13.02 -10.64
C LEU A 360 22.70 13.79 -10.00
N ASN A 361 23.83 13.91 -10.72
CA ASN A 361 24.98 14.68 -10.26
C ASN A 361 25.72 15.31 -11.44
N ASN A 362 25.38 16.58 -11.74
CA ASN A 362 26.03 17.37 -12.79
C ASN A 362 26.52 18.73 -12.23
N PRO A 363 27.58 18.77 -11.42
CA PRO A 363 28.02 20.00 -10.76
C PRO A 363 28.57 21.07 -11.72
N ASP A 364 29.07 20.66 -12.88
CA ASP A 364 29.68 21.59 -13.85
C ASP A 364 28.62 22.35 -14.67
N ALA A 365 27.35 21.94 -14.57
CA ALA A 365 26.24 22.47 -15.36
C ALA A 365 26.51 22.46 -16.87
N THR A 366 27.36 21.53 -17.32
CA THR A 366 27.68 21.32 -18.72
C THR A 366 26.74 20.28 -19.33
N GLY A 367 26.68 20.28 -20.66
CA GLY A 367 25.92 19.29 -21.40
C GLY A 367 26.47 17.88 -21.35
N PRO A 368 25.87 16.97 -22.14
CA PRO A 368 26.30 15.58 -22.28
C PRO A 368 27.81 15.51 -22.57
N ALA A 369 28.58 14.90 -21.68
CA ALA A 369 30.01 14.63 -21.88
C ALA A 369 30.21 13.13 -21.98
N LEU A 370 30.85 12.66 -23.05
CA LEU A 370 31.04 11.23 -23.34
C LEU A 370 31.81 10.46 -22.25
N ASP A 371 32.58 11.17 -21.43
CA ASP A 371 33.49 10.63 -20.41
C ASP A 371 33.02 10.86 -18.97
N LYS A 372 31.94 11.63 -18.75
CA LYS A 372 31.43 11.97 -17.42
C LYS A 372 29.93 11.68 -17.33
N GLY A 373 29.58 10.50 -16.82
CA GLY A 373 28.19 10.16 -16.52
C GLY A 373 27.60 11.11 -15.47
N THR A 374 26.44 11.70 -15.76
CA THR A 374 25.76 12.71 -14.93
C THR A 374 24.54 12.15 -14.20
N TRP A 375 24.14 10.91 -14.51
CA TRP A 375 23.03 10.21 -13.88
C TRP A 375 23.37 8.73 -13.61
N GLN A 376 22.70 8.15 -12.63
CA GLN A 376 22.74 6.73 -12.28
C GLN A 376 21.33 6.28 -11.87
N THR A 377 20.97 5.02 -12.11
CA THR A 377 19.62 4.54 -11.83
C THR A 377 19.63 3.12 -11.27
N GLU A 378 18.70 2.80 -10.36
CA GLU A 378 18.56 1.48 -9.74
C GLU A 378 17.08 1.16 -9.51
N MET A 379 16.66 -0.06 -9.86
CA MET A 379 15.31 -0.52 -9.58
C MET A 379 15.17 -0.94 -8.11
N CYS A 380 14.21 -0.36 -7.40
CA CYS A 380 13.92 -0.69 -6.00
C CYS A 380 12.63 -1.51 -5.86
N TYR A 381 12.78 -2.80 -5.57
CA TYR A 381 11.63 -3.66 -5.28
C TYR A 381 10.86 -3.22 -4.03
N LEU A 382 9.54 -3.28 -4.12
CA LEU A 382 8.61 -3.13 -3.01
C LEU A 382 8.34 -4.49 -2.35
N PRO A 383 7.78 -4.51 -1.11
CA PRO A 383 7.47 -5.75 -0.41
C PRO A 383 6.50 -6.63 -1.19
N ASP A 384 6.68 -7.96 -1.12
CA ASP A 384 5.75 -8.93 -1.73
C ASP A 384 4.32 -8.68 -1.22
N PRO A 385 3.36 -8.37 -2.11
CA PRO A 385 2.00 -8.05 -1.70
C PRO A 385 1.19 -9.27 -1.27
N MET A 386 1.47 -10.45 -1.82
CA MET A 386 0.64 -11.64 -1.64
C MET A 386 1.06 -12.50 -0.45
N LEU A 387 2.36 -12.49 -0.11
CA LEU A 387 2.87 -13.29 1.00
C LEU A 387 2.20 -12.92 2.36
N PRO A 388 2.07 -11.65 2.76
CA PRO A 388 1.37 -11.29 3.99
C PRO A 388 -0.11 -11.72 3.96
N VAL A 389 -0.80 -11.52 2.83
CA VAL A 389 -2.21 -11.91 2.66
C VAL A 389 -2.40 -13.42 2.87
N PHE A 390 -1.52 -14.23 2.27
CA PHE A 390 -1.52 -15.68 2.46
C PHE A 390 -1.28 -16.06 3.92
N LEU A 391 -0.29 -15.44 4.57
CA LEU A 391 0.07 -15.75 5.96
C LEU A 391 -1.02 -15.30 6.95
N TYR A 392 -1.65 -14.15 6.75
CA TYR A 392 -2.80 -13.72 7.55
C TYR A 392 -3.97 -14.70 7.39
N SER A 393 -4.26 -15.14 6.16
CA SER A 393 -5.33 -16.12 5.90
C SER A 393 -5.04 -17.47 6.56
N PHE A 394 -3.81 -17.98 6.42
CA PHE A 394 -3.36 -19.21 7.05
C PHE A 394 -3.40 -19.11 8.59
N PHE A 395 -2.96 -17.98 9.16
CA PHE A 395 -2.97 -17.76 10.60
C PHE A 395 -4.41 -17.59 11.15
N GLY A 396 -5.31 -17.02 10.36
CA GLY A 396 -6.75 -17.01 10.60
C GLY A 396 -7.34 -18.42 10.67
N PHE A 397 -6.98 -19.28 9.73
CA PHE A 397 -7.39 -20.68 9.74
C PHE A 397 -6.87 -21.43 10.98
N LEU A 398 -5.58 -21.26 11.33
CA LEU A 398 -5.01 -21.88 12.53
C LEU A 398 -5.68 -21.40 13.82
N THR A 399 -5.99 -20.09 13.89
CA THR A 399 -6.74 -19.52 15.01
C THR A 399 -8.11 -20.17 15.11
N ALA A 400 -8.85 -20.27 13.99
CA ALA A 400 -10.17 -20.92 13.97
C ALA A 400 -10.10 -22.39 14.42
N MET A 401 -9.13 -23.15 13.90
CA MET A 401 -8.90 -24.55 14.29
C MET A 401 -8.58 -24.70 15.77
N TRP A 402 -7.79 -23.79 16.35
CA TRP A 402 -7.50 -23.79 17.79
C TRP A 402 -8.77 -23.62 18.62
N PHE A 403 -9.59 -22.62 18.30
CA PHE A 403 -10.84 -22.37 19.02
C PHE A 403 -11.87 -23.49 18.79
N LEU A 404 -11.91 -24.12 17.61
CA LEU A 404 -12.74 -25.30 17.37
C LEU A 404 -12.28 -26.49 18.21
N TYR A 405 -10.99 -26.82 18.21
CA TYR A 405 -10.45 -27.93 18.99
C TYR A 405 -10.73 -27.73 20.49
N MET A 406 -10.54 -26.51 20.98
CA MET A 406 -10.80 -26.14 22.37
C MET A 406 -12.27 -26.34 22.79
N HIS A 407 -13.24 -26.02 21.92
CA HIS A 407 -14.66 -26.07 22.28
C HIS A 407 -15.35 -27.40 21.96
N TYR A 408 -14.92 -28.11 20.92
CA TYR A 408 -15.54 -29.36 20.49
C TYR A 408 -14.84 -30.60 21.06
N PHE A 409 -13.58 -30.49 21.48
CA PHE A 409 -12.82 -31.60 22.06
C PHE A 409 -12.08 -31.19 23.36
N PRO A 410 -12.78 -30.63 24.36
CA PRO A 410 -12.15 -29.98 25.52
C PRO A 410 -11.32 -30.94 26.39
N VAL A 411 -11.73 -32.21 26.54
CA VAL A 411 -10.97 -33.22 27.29
C VAL A 411 -9.62 -33.49 26.62
N SER A 412 -9.64 -33.69 25.29
CA SER A 412 -8.42 -33.89 24.50
C SER A 412 -7.53 -32.66 24.54
N PHE A 413 -8.12 -31.47 24.39
CA PHE A 413 -7.43 -30.19 24.47
C PHE A 413 -6.75 -30.00 25.83
N ASN A 414 -7.46 -30.27 26.93
CA ASN A 414 -6.90 -30.13 28.28
C ASN A 414 -5.71 -31.07 28.50
N LYS A 415 -5.87 -32.33 28.10
CA LYS A 415 -4.83 -33.36 28.24
C LYS A 415 -3.57 -33.02 27.43
N ASN A 416 -3.74 -32.65 26.15
CA ASN A 416 -2.64 -32.53 25.21
C ASN A 416 -2.03 -31.12 25.14
N ILE A 417 -2.84 -30.08 25.33
CA ILE A 417 -2.44 -28.68 25.14
C ILE A 417 -2.37 -27.97 26.48
N ALA A 418 -3.49 -27.83 27.20
CA ALA A 418 -3.55 -26.99 28.41
C ALA A 418 -2.58 -27.47 29.50
N SER A 419 -2.48 -28.79 29.71
CA SER A 419 -1.54 -29.40 30.65
C SER A 419 -0.09 -29.12 30.27
N ARG A 420 0.27 -29.21 28.97
CA ARG A 420 1.63 -28.92 28.48
C ARG A 420 1.98 -27.44 28.60
N MET A 421 1.06 -26.54 28.21
CA MET A 421 1.24 -25.10 28.38
C MET A 421 1.40 -24.71 29.86
N GLY A 422 0.61 -25.33 30.74
CA GLY A 422 0.73 -25.15 32.19
C GLY A 422 2.09 -25.58 32.74
N LYS A 423 2.61 -26.74 32.31
CA LYS A 423 3.95 -27.21 32.69
C LYS A 423 5.05 -26.25 32.22
N ALA A 424 5.08 -25.93 30.93
CA ALA A 424 6.09 -25.03 30.35
C ALA A 424 6.12 -23.65 31.02
N THR A 425 4.94 -23.10 31.34
CA THR A 425 4.84 -21.82 32.07
C THR A 425 5.38 -21.93 33.48
N THR A 426 5.10 -23.05 34.17
CA THR A 426 5.57 -23.29 35.54
C THR A 426 7.09 -23.44 35.58
N GLU A 427 7.67 -24.19 34.64
CA GLU A 427 9.13 -24.35 34.49
C GLU A 427 9.83 -23.02 34.23
N THR A 428 9.29 -22.21 33.31
CA THR A 428 9.83 -20.87 32.99
C THR A 428 9.77 -19.91 34.19
N ILE A 429 8.71 -19.97 34.99
CA ILE A 429 8.59 -19.13 36.19
C ILE A 429 9.55 -19.61 37.29
N SER A 430 9.74 -20.92 37.44
CA SER A 430 10.68 -21.47 38.42
C SER A 430 12.15 -21.17 38.13
N SER A 431 12.51 -20.85 36.88
CA SER A 431 13.87 -20.46 36.50
C SER A 431 14.15 -18.95 36.63
N LEU A 432 13.14 -18.13 36.91
CA LEU A 432 13.32 -16.70 37.19
C LEU A 432 13.58 -16.50 38.70
N PRO A 433 14.57 -15.66 39.09
CA PRO A 433 14.82 -15.35 40.50
C PRO A 433 13.71 -14.43 41.03
N LEU A 434 12.58 -15.01 41.42
CA LEU A 434 11.46 -14.31 42.05
C LEU A 434 11.46 -14.55 43.57
N PRO A 435 11.12 -13.53 44.38
CA PRO A 435 11.01 -13.71 45.83
C PRO A 435 9.93 -14.74 46.15
N VAL A 436 10.34 -15.79 46.87
CA VAL A 436 9.57 -17.01 47.13
C VAL A 436 8.47 -16.73 48.16
N SER A 437 7.21 -16.88 47.76
CA SER A 437 6.12 -17.23 48.69
C SER A 437 4.84 -17.67 47.95
N SER A 438 4.73 -18.96 47.68
CA SER A 438 3.52 -19.80 47.87
C SER A 438 3.51 -21.01 46.92
N SER A 439 3.55 -22.22 47.48
CA SER A 439 3.38 -23.47 46.72
C SER A 439 2.00 -23.58 46.04
N HIS A 440 0.99 -22.86 46.58
CA HIS A 440 -0.35 -22.77 46.01
C HIS A 440 -0.40 -22.01 44.66
N GLY A 441 0.56 -21.13 44.37
CA GLY A 441 0.62 -20.41 43.09
C GLY A 441 0.89 -21.32 41.89
N HIS A 442 1.72 -22.36 42.07
CA HIS A 442 2.11 -23.28 40.99
C HIS A 442 0.94 -24.15 40.49
N GLY A 443 0.08 -24.63 41.39
CA GLY A 443 -1.13 -25.38 41.02
C GLY A 443 -2.16 -24.52 40.27
N LEU A 444 -2.30 -23.25 40.69
CA LEU A 444 -3.22 -22.29 40.08
C LEU A 444 -2.78 -21.86 38.67
N LEU A 445 -1.47 -21.81 38.40
CA LEU A 445 -0.95 -21.52 37.05
C LEU A 445 -1.25 -22.65 36.06
N ARG A 446 -1.21 -23.90 36.52
CA ARG A 446 -1.51 -25.10 35.72
C ARG A 446 -3.00 -25.18 35.33
N THR A 447 -3.91 -24.79 36.21
CA THR A 447 -5.38 -24.85 35.96
C THR A 447 -5.89 -23.72 35.08
N ARG A 448 -5.17 -22.60 34.97
CA ARG A 448 -5.63 -21.42 34.23
C ARG A 448 -5.69 -21.58 32.70
N TYR A 449 -5.03 -22.58 32.11
CA TYR A 449 -5.14 -22.86 30.66
C TYR A 449 -6.25 -23.85 30.30
N HIS A 450 -6.81 -24.54 31.30
CA HIS A 450 -7.83 -25.56 31.08
C HIS A 450 -9.16 -24.93 30.67
N VAL A 451 -9.89 -25.67 29.83
CA VAL A 451 -11.24 -25.34 29.41
C VAL A 451 -12.25 -26.29 30.01
N ASP A 452 -13.51 -25.87 30.09
CA ASP A 452 -14.57 -26.67 30.69
C ASP A 452 -14.83 -27.92 29.84
N GLU A 453 -14.72 -29.09 30.47
CA GLU A 453 -14.83 -30.39 29.78
C GLU A 453 -16.26 -30.77 29.39
N LYS A 454 -17.26 -30.14 30.04
CA LYS A 454 -18.69 -30.34 29.76
C LYS A 454 -19.39 -28.99 29.57
N PRO A 455 -19.15 -28.28 28.45
CA PRO A 455 -19.79 -27.00 28.20
C PRO A 455 -21.27 -27.18 27.86
N ASN A 456 -22.16 -26.41 28.49
CA ASN A 456 -23.60 -26.46 28.21
C ASN A 456 -23.95 -26.05 26.76
N TYR A 457 -23.15 -25.18 26.13
CA TYR A 457 -23.37 -24.68 24.77
C TYR A 457 -22.03 -24.51 24.02
N PRO A 458 -21.41 -25.58 23.48
CA PRO A 458 -20.09 -25.52 22.86
C PRO A 458 -20.05 -24.58 21.65
N PHE A 459 -21.08 -24.59 20.80
CA PHE A 459 -21.16 -23.71 19.63
C PHE A 459 -21.27 -22.22 20.01
N LYS A 460 -22.12 -21.88 20.99
CA LYS A 460 -22.24 -20.48 21.47
C LYS A 460 -20.94 -20.00 22.11
N ASN A 461 -20.28 -20.85 22.91
CA ASN A 461 -18.99 -20.54 23.51
C ASN A 461 -17.92 -20.31 22.43
N PHE A 462 -17.86 -21.18 21.42
CA PHE A 462 -16.98 -21.00 20.26
C PHE A 462 -17.22 -19.66 19.57
N LEU A 463 -18.48 -19.37 19.22
CA LEU A 463 -18.84 -18.15 18.50
C LEU A 463 -18.45 -16.89 19.28
N VAL A 464 -18.71 -16.84 20.59
CA VAL A 464 -18.35 -15.69 21.43
C VAL A 464 -16.84 -15.50 21.51
N ASN A 465 -16.08 -16.56 21.81
CA ASN A 465 -14.63 -16.46 21.94
C ASN A 465 -13.95 -16.11 20.60
N PHE A 466 -14.40 -16.74 19.51
CA PHE A 466 -13.89 -16.48 18.17
C PHE A 466 -14.27 -15.08 17.67
N ALA A 467 -15.46 -14.58 17.98
CA ALA A 467 -15.86 -13.20 17.67
C ALA A 467 -15.00 -12.18 18.42
N ILE A 468 -14.76 -12.37 19.74
CA ILE A 468 -13.87 -11.50 20.52
C ILE A 468 -12.46 -11.49 19.92
N MET A 469 -11.94 -12.68 19.57
CA MET A 469 -10.63 -12.83 18.95
C MET A 469 -10.56 -12.08 17.61
N THR A 470 -11.52 -12.31 16.72
CA THR A 470 -11.57 -11.70 15.39
C THR A 470 -11.72 -10.18 15.46
N LEU A 471 -12.60 -9.65 16.31
CA LEU A 471 -12.76 -8.20 16.53
C LEU A 471 -11.48 -7.55 17.08
N SER A 472 -10.77 -8.25 17.96
CA SER A 472 -9.50 -7.78 18.50
C SER A 472 -8.40 -7.75 17.43
N VAL A 473 -8.34 -8.74 16.54
CA VAL A 473 -7.43 -8.74 15.38
C VAL A 473 -7.76 -7.61 14.40
N PHE A 474 -9.05 -7.38 14.11
CA PHE A 474 -9.46 -6.24 13.29
C PHE A 474 -9.07 -4.90 13.91
N SER A 475 -9.11 -4.79 15.25
CA SER A 475 -8.65 -3.58 15.94
C SER A 475 -7.14 -3.36 15.76
N ILE A 476 -6.35 -4.44 15.74
CA ILE A 476 -4.92 -4.36 15.39
C ILE A 476 -4.76 -3.87 13.95
N PHE A 477 -5.42 -4.48 12.98
CA PHE A 477 -5.35 -4.01 11.59
C PHE A 477 -5.77 -2.54 11.46
N PHE A 478 -6.88 -2.14 12.08
CA PHE A 478 -7.35 -0.77 12.07
C PHE A 478 -6.30 0.21 12.59
N TYR A 479 -5.61 -0.12 13.69
CA TYR A 479 -4.51 0.68 14.21
C TYR A 479 -3.36 0.82 13.19
N PHE A 480 -2.98 -0.28 12.54
CA PHE A 480 -1.95 -0.27 11.49
C PHE A 480 -2.37 0.52 10.24
N LEU A 481 -3.65 0.53 9.90
CA LEU A 481 -4.20 1.21 8.73
C LEU A 481 -4.36 2.73 8.92
N THR A 482 -4.60 3.18 10.16
CA THR A 482 -5.02 4.56 10.46
C THR A 482 -4.00 5.39 11.21
N VAL A 483 -3.21 4.79 12.11
CA VAL A 483 -2.29 5.52 12.99
C VAL A 483 -0.84 5.42 12.53
N ILE A 484 -0.47 4.24 12.06
CA ILE A 484 0.93 3.81 11.84
C ILE A 484 1.39 4.05 10.42
#